data_AF-S3ZJ77-F1
#
_entry.id   AF-S3ZJ77-F1
#
_cell.length_a   1.000
_cell.length_b   1.000
_cell.length_c   1.000
_cell.angle_alpha   90.00
_cell.angle_beta   90.00
_cell.angle_gamma   90.00
#
_symmetry.space_group_name_H-M   'P 1'
#
loop_
_entity.id
_entity.type
_entity.pdbx_description
1 polymer ?
#
loop_
_entity_poly.entity_id
_entity_poly.type
_entity_poly.pdbx_seq_one_letter_code
_entity_poly.pdbx_strand_id
1 'polypeptide(L)'
;MKITELKSMSLIMVLAMMIMTAFTACSDDDNEGNKTVVFPELANISSAAGETTELSFEASADWELSSNAGWCKFQNGEFLESLIYGKAGKQTVTIMTSADGQNYNEDAVAEITLKMGNASQVIYKVTRAKREYADLVVSDEAGNIYDRTHPLTIKGNTATSPVYTVIKAQAESGVKVGFTNPEWLSYVIDEKAGTYQFTFNTANTSGLNPKYPITGNSYTLTFVTEDATTAKTDKVRKVEIPVVYEGLQRDAIGISPTYLNALASVTGEELSDDTGILEQMQSTVTVYNDEFETVVFAMKNQDGEFSYDFNSTVDWLHAVTGTGSNKDKVTVTADLNENTEERAATVMVFPKAVYDEIKSNWAGNLIDESTGDIKSNYANNVMTNITQEAWQKQGDRIKFKALFMYAYDYDQTGFRNIKDFFEGTVIKFEDLENSDGVDEYNVTDNNVWKATIPKSLLKKFDEIGEPGHGPGKIIFEPVEAATDQEITEKASHAGISSEKMSGQAWSQDARKLVRINGIGFCFDNTSYETYANDYQLVVKGEGEEILALCIVEVFDDTQSQTTF
;
A
#
# COMPACT_ATOMS: atom_id res chain seq x y z
N MET A 1 48.09 1.17 24.24
CA MET A 1 47.70 1.88 25.48
C MET A 1 46.59 1.05 26.13
N LYS A 2 46.81 0.64 27.38
CA LYS A 2 45.98 -0.27 28.18
C LYS A 2 44.71 0.41 28.71
N ILE A 3 43.61 -0.32 28.86
CA ILE A 3 42.61 -0.26 29.97
C ILE A 3 41.96 -1.67 30.05
N THR A 4 42.53 -2.63 30.79
CA THR A 4 42.27 -3.07 32.19
C THR A 4 40.96 -3.84 32.43
N GLU A 5 41.15 -5.13 32.70
CA GLU A 5 40.31 -6.02 33.49
C GLU A 5 39.99 -5.47 34.89
N LEU A 6 38.85 -5.87 35.46
CA LEU A 6 38.63 -5.83 36.91
C LEU A 6 38.05 -7.15 37.42
N LYS A 7 38.78 -7.72 38.38
CA LYS A 7 38.46 -8.84 39.27
C LYS A 7 37.19 -8.62 40.10
N SER A 8 36.46 -9.69 40.39
CA SER A 8 35.74 -9.84 41.66
C SER A 8 36.29 -11.03 42.44
N MET A 9 36.58 -10.80 43.72
CA MET A 9 37.29 -11.68 44.64
C MET A 9 36.32 -12.27 45.68
N SER A 10 36.60 -13.52 46.07
CA SER A 10 36.27 -14.22 47.33
C SER A 10 34.81 -14.53 47.68
N LEU A 11 34.51 -15.78 48.04
CA LEU A 11 34.46 -16.21 49.45
C LEU A 11 34.29 -17.76 49.57
N ILE A 12 35.03 -18.33 50.54
CA ILE A 12 34.84 -19.63 51.23
C ILE A 12 35.18 -20.93 50.47
N MET A 13 36.43 -21.36 50.68
CA MET A 13 36.90 -22.74 50.58
C MET A 13 37.65 -23.05 51.87
N VAL A 14 37.06 -23.79 52.83
CA VAL A 14 37.76 -24.55 53.88
C VAL A 14 36.79 -25.58 54.46
N LEU A 15 37.17 -26.88 54.49
CA LEU A 15 37.10 -27.84 55.61
C LEU A 15 37.09 -29.28 55.07
N ALA A 16 37.75 -30.29 55.65
CA ALA A 16 39.07 -30.46 56.24
C ALA A 16 39.38 -31.97 56.12
N MET A 17 40.65 -32.30 55.91
CA MET A 17 41.18 -33.66 55.78
C MET A 17 41.83 -34.12 57.10
N MET A 18 41.81 -35.44 57.33
CA MET A 18 42.51 -36.26 58.35
C MET A 18 41.90 -36.37 59.76
N ILE A 19 41.75 -37.62 60.21
CA ILE A 19 42.51 -38.25 61.32
C ILE A 19 42.37 -39.79 61.20
N MET A 20 43.49 -40.51 61.31
CA MET A 20 43.56 -41.96 61.55
C MET A 20 44.23 -42.24 62.90
N THR A 21 43.91 -43.42 63.48
CA THR A 21 44.51 -44.15 64.63
C THR A 21 44.09 -43.67 66.03
N ALA A 22 43.87 -44.49 67.07
CA ALA A 22 43.94 -45.94 67.31
C ALA A 22 42.99 -46.32 68.49
N PHE A 23 42.73 -47.62 68.67
CA PHE A 23 41.99 -48.21 69.80
C PHE A 23 42.64 -47.95 71.18
N THR A 24 41.80 -47.66 72.19
CA THR A 24 41.94 -48.14 73.57
C THR A 24 40.56 -48.38 74.18
N ALA A 25 40.44 -49.47 74.93
CA ALA A 25 39.22 -49.99 75.55
C ALA A 25 39.13 -49.67 77.06
N CYS A 26 37.98 -50.03 77.64
CA CYS A 26 37.54 -50.03 79.05
C CYS A 26 36.76 -48.77 79.47
N SER A 27 35.42 -48.79 79.48
CA SER A 27 34.45 -49.44 80.40
C SER A 27 34.02 -48.49 81.52
N ASP A 28 32.76 -48.05 81.51
CA ASP A 28 31.76 -48.58 82.45
C ASP A 28 30.35 -48.15 82.04
N ASP A 29 29.39 -49.00 82.42
CA ASP A 29 27.97 -49.00 82.05
C ASP A 29 27.21 -47.71 82.40
N ASP A 30 26.44 -47.21 81.43
CA ASP A 30 25.09 -46.69 81.69
C ASP A 30 24.18 -47.16 80.54
N ASN A 31 23.35 -48.13 80.90
CA ASN A 31 22.45 -48.86 80.03
C ASN A 31 21.11 -48.09 79.88
N GLU A 32 21.08 -47.09 79.00
CA GLU A 32 19.87 -46.64 78.32
C GLU A 32 20.00 -46.91 76.81
N GLY A 33 19.58 -48.10 76.40
CA GLY A 33 19.10 -48.39 75.05
C GLY A 33 19.94 -47.86 73.89
N ASN A 34 21.17 -48.33 73.72
CA ASN A 34 21.93 -48.16 72.48
C ASN A 34 21.27 -48.99 71.36
N LYS A 35 20.15 -48.49 70.81
CA LYS A 35 19.50 -49.08 69.64
C LYS A 35 20.53 -49.06 68.51
N THR A 36 21.05 -50.25 68.17
CA THR A 36 21.97 -50.41 67.05
C THR A 36 21.32 -49.82 65.80
N VAL A 37 21.95 -48.79 65.22
CA VAL A 37 21.44 -48.11 64.02
C VAL A 37 21.54 -49.09 62.86
N VAL A 38 20.41 -49.43 62.25
CA VAL A 38 20.33 -50.32 61.08
C VAL A 38 19.86 -49.49 59.89
N PHE A 39 20.65 -49.48 58.83
CA PHE A 39 20.29 -48.80 57.59
C PHE A 39 19.50 -49.72 56.66
N PRO A 40 18.53 -49.18 55.91
CA PRO A 40 17.93 -49.87 54.77
C PRO A 40 18.97 -50.29 53.72
N GLU A 41 18.63 -51.30 52.93
CA GLU A 41 19.40 -51.64 51.74
C GLU A 41 19.29 -50.53 50.69
N LEU A 42 20.33 -50.39 49.87
CA LEU A 42 20.37 -49.43 48.77
C LEU A 42 19.31 -49.80 47.71
N ALA A 43 18.37 -48.90 47.46
CA ALA A 43 17.43 -49.00 46.35
C ALA A 43 17.86 -48.13 45.16
N ASN A 44 17.66 -48.64 43.94
CA ASN A 44 17.84 -47.86 42.72
C ASN A 44 16.46 -47.60 42.12
N ILE A 45 16.13 -46.33 41.88
CA ILE A 45 14.84 -45.93 41.33
C ILE A 45 15.05 -44.96 40.16
N SER A 46 14.06 -44.87 39.28
CA SER A 46 14.04 -43.89 38.19
C SER A 46 12.92 -42.88 38.43
N SER A 47 13.22 -41.60 38.21
CA SER A 47 12.24 -40.50 38.28
C SER A 47 12.38 -39.65 37.04
N ALA A 48 11.28 -39.41 36.31
CA ALA A 48 11.32 -38.53 35.16
C ALA A 48 11.50 -37.07 35.59
N ALA A 49 12.07 -36.26 34.70
CA ALA A 49 12.18 -34.82 34.89
C ALA A 49 10.78 -34.17 34.95
N GLY A 50 10.57 -33.29 35.93
CA GLY A 50 9.29 -32.65 36.20
C GLY A 50 8.32 -33.46 37.07
N GLU A 51 8.67 -34.70 37.44
CA GLU A 51 7.81 -35.58 38.23
C GLU A 51 8.21 -35.66 39.70
N THR A 52 7.25 -36.08 40.52
CA THR A 52 7.44 -36.40 41.93
C THR A 52 7.46 -37.92 42.12
N THR A 53 8.32 -38.41 43.00
CA THR A 53 8.46 -39.84 43.31
C THR A 53 8.49 -40.05 44.81
N GLU A 54 7.81 -41.08 45.31
CA GLU A 54 7.82 -41.43 46.73
C GLU A 54 8.97 -42.39 47.08
N LEU A 55 9.71 -42.07 48.13
CA LEU A 55 10.73 -42.91 48.77
C LEU A 55 10.14 -43.52 50.03
N SER A 56 10.19 -44.84 50.20
CA SER A 56 9.68 -45.53 51.40
C SER A 56 10.79 -46.30 52.11
N PHE A 57 11.04 -46.00 53.37
CA PHE A 57 12.12 -46.63 54.15
C PHE A 57 11.77 -46.74 55.63
N GLU A 58 12.50 -47.58 56.36
CA GLU A 58 12.34 -47.71 57.81
C GLU A 58 13.61 -47.22 58.51
N ALA A 59 13.44 -46.28 59.43
CA ALA A 59 14.53 -45.67 60.19
C ALA A 59 14.51 -46.16 61.64
N SER A 60 15.62 -46.69 62.14
CA SER A 60 15.72 -47.18 63.53
C SER A 60 15.87 -46.05 64.57
N ALA A 61 16.17 -44.82 64.12
CA ALA A 61 16.37 -43.62 64.93
C ALA A 61 15.84 -42.37 64.20
N ASP A 62 15.82 -41.23 64.88
CA ASP A 62 15.58 -39.93 64.26
C ASP A 62 16.64 -39.67 63.18
N TRP A 63 16.23 -39.06 62.08
CA TRP A 63 17.01 -39.07 60.85
C TRP A 63 16.98 -37.76 60.08
N GLU A 64 17.99 -37.62 59.21
CA GLU A 64 18.15 -36.56 58.21
C GLU A 64 18.39 -37.23 56.84
N LEU A 65 17.65 -36.81 55.81
CA LEU A 65 17.93 -37.14 54.42
C LEU A 65 18.56 -35.94 53.72
N SER A 66 19.59 -36.23 52.92
CA SER A 66 20.26 -35.25 52.06
C SER A 66 20.38 -35.80 50.64
N SER A 67 20.23 -34.92 49.65
CA SER A 67 20.50 -35.22 48.25
C SER A 67 21.81 -34.57 47.83
N ASN A 68 22.67 -35.31 47.12
CA ASN A 68 23.91 -34.75 46.56
C ASN A 68 23.69 -33.96 45.25
N ALA A 69 22.48 -33.96 44.70
CA ALA A 69 22.16 -33.37 43.40
C ALA A 69 21.12 -32.26 43.54
N GLY A 70 21.46 -31.05 43.06
CA GLY A 70 20.57 -29.89 43.14
C GLY A 70 19.25 -30.03 42.37
N TRP A 71 19.15 -30.97 41.43
CA TRP A 71 17.94 -31.26 40.67
C TRP A 71 17.00 -32.26 41.36
N CYS A 72 17.44 -32.98 42.40
CA CYS A 72 16.62 -33.90 43.17
C CYS A 72 16.40 -33.32 44.57
N LYS A 73 15.21 -32.78 44.83
CA LYS A 73 14.87 -32.10 46.09
C LYS A 73 13.75 -32.82 46.82
N PHE A 74 13.69 -32.68 48.14
CA PHE A 74 12.60 -33.23 48.94
C PHE A 74 11.41 -32.28 48.93
N GLN A 75 10.22 -32.81 48.69
CA GLN A 75 8.99 -32.03 48.71
C GLN A 75 8.37 -32.07 50.11
N ASN A 76 8.17 -30.90 50.70
CA ASN A 76 7.56 -30.72 52.00
C ASN A 76 6.41 -29.70 51.88
N GLY A 77 5.21 -30.20 51.61
CA GLY A 77 4.08 -29.36 51.21
C GLY A 77 4.35 -28.65 49.87
N GLU A 78 4.30 -27.31 49.89
CA GLU A 78 4.59 -26.45 48.72
C GLU A 78 6.09 -26.12 48.57
N PHE A 79 6.94 -26.53 49.53
CA PHE A 79 8.36 -26.19 49.54
C PHE A 79 9.24 -27.33 49.00
N LEU A 80 10.33 -26.96 48.33
CA LEU A 80 11.39 -27.88 47.88
C LEU A 80 12.66 -27.64 48.68
N GLU A 81 13.07 -28.65 49.43
CA GLU A 81 14.17 -28.59 50.39
C GLU A 81 15.33 -29.50 49.98
N SER A 82 16.57 -29.10 50.27
CA SER A 82 17.77 -29.92 50.02
C SER A 82 18.04 -30.95 51.13
N LEU A 83 17.38 -30.77 52.27
CA LEU A 83 17.47 -31.59 53.47
C LEU A 83 16.07 -31.77 54.02
N ILE A 84 15.75 -32.96 54.54
CA ILE A 84 14.48 -33.21 55.23
C ILE A 84 14.72 -34.12 56.43
N TYR A 85 13.92 -33.96 57.47
CA TYR A 85 14.09 -34.62 58.77
C TYR A 85 12.87 -35.44 59.15
N GLY A 86 13.06 -36.48 59.96
CA GLY A 86 11.94 -37.22 60.54
C GLY A 86 12.31 -38.06 61.74
N LYS A 87 11.30 -38.73 62.29
CA LYS A 87 11.41 -39.58 63.49
C LYS A 87 11.65 -41.05 63.11
N ALA A 88 12.12 -41.84 64.08
CA ALA A 88 12.23 -43.29 63.91
C ALA A 88 10.89 -43.94 63.50
N GLY A 89 10.94 -45.04 62.73
CA GLY A 89 9.78 -45.79 62.24
C GLY A 89 9.74 -45.88 60.72
N LYS A 90 8.61 -46.34 60.17
CA LYS A 90 8.36 -46.35 58.73
C LYS A 90 8.07 -44.95 58.22
N GLN A 91 8.76 -44.56 57.15
CA GLN A 91 8.74 -43.23 56.58
C GLN A 91 8.44 -43.27 55.10
N THR A 92 7.74 -42.25 54.64
CA THR A 92 7.52 -41.97 53.22
C THR A 92 7.88 -40.51 52.97
N VAL A 93 8.78 -40.27 52.01
CA VAL A 93 9.26 -38.94 51.64
C VAL A 93 9.11 -38.77 50.15
N THR A 94 8.51 -37.66 49.73
CA THR A 94 8.39 -37.35 48.29
C THR A 94 9.60 -36.56 47.84
N ILE A 95 10.18 -36.93 46.71
CA ILE A 95 11.17 -36.14 45.99
C ILE A 95 10.54 -35.51 44.75
N MET A 96 11.04 -34.34 44.35
CA MET A 96 10.77 -33.71 43.06
C MET A 96 12.05 -33.67 42.24
N THR A 97 11.95 -34.19 41.02
CA THR A 97 13.05 -34.23 40.06
C THR A 97 12.88 -33.06 39.08
N SER A 98 13.72 -32.03 39.15
CA SER A 98 13.66 -30.88 38.24
C SER A 98 14.08 -31.26 36.81
N ALA A 99 13.58 -30.56 35.79
CA ALA A 99 14.10 -30.58 34.43
C ALA A 99 15.32 -29.68 34.22
N ASP A 100 15.62 -28.81 35.19
CA ASP A 100 16.71 -27.84 35.10
C ASP A 100 18.06 -28.55 35.01
N GLY A 101 18.89 -28.06 34.09
CA GLY A 101 20.24 -28.58 33.86
C GLY A 101 20.29 -30.05 33.40
N GLN A 102 19.19 -30.59 32.85
CA GLN A 102 19.20 -31.92 32.24
C GLN A 102 20.10 -31.92 30.99
N ASN A 103 20.98 -32.92 30.88
CA ASN A 103 21.92 -33.05 29.76
C ASN A 103 21.36 -34.02 28.69
N TYR A 104 21.88 -33.97 27.46
CA TYR A 104 21.50 -34.89 26.37
C TYR A 104 22.41 -36.12 26.22
N ASN A 105 23.52 -36.18 26.94
CA ASN A 105 24.59 -37.15 26.70
C ASN A 105 24.47 -38.40 27.58
N GLU A 106 24.08 -38.24 28.85
CA GLU A 106 24.11 -39.29 29.87
C GLU A 106 23.03 -39.09 30.93
N ASP A 107 22.56 -40.20 31.50
CA ASP A 107 21.63 -40.15 32.63
C ASP A 107 22.32 -39.55 33.86
N ALA A 108 21.56 -38.78 34.64
CA ALA A 108 22.05 -38.20 35.89
C ALA A 108 21.61 -39.06 37.07
N VAL A 109 22.49 -39.28 38.04
CA VAL A 109 22.17 -40.05 39.26
C VAL A 109 22.33 -39.17 40.49
N ALA A 110 21.28 -39.06 41.30
CA ALA A 110 21.31 -38.46 42.62
C ALA A 110 21.46 -39.55 43.68
N GLU A 111 22.34 -39.34 44.65
CA GLU A 111 22.50 -40.20 45.82
C GLU A 111 21.81 -39.56 47.01
N ILE A 112 20.84 -40.27 47.57
CA ILE A 112 20.12 -39.85 48.77
C ILE A 112 20.76 -40.53 49.98
N THR A 113 21.35 -39.72 50.84
CA THR A 113 22.05 -40.16 52.05
C THR A 113 21.14 -40.00 53.26
N LEU A 114 20.87 -41.11 53.94
CA LEU A 114 20.21 -41.14 55.25
C LEU A 114 21.28 -41.05 56.34
N LYS A 115 21.11 -40.12 57.26
CA LYS A 115 21.93 -39.97 58.47
C LYS A 115 21.08 -40.29 59.68
N MET A 116 21.59 -41.18 60.54
CA MET A 116 20.96 -41.58 61.81
C MET A 116 22.03 -41.57 62.90
N GLY A 117 21.88 -40.66 63.88
CA GLY A 117 22.91 -40.41 64.89
C GLY A 117 24.23 -39.94 64.26
N ASN A 118 25.32 -40.67 64.54
CA ASN A 118 26.67 -40.37 64.06
C ASN A 118 27.06 -41.12 62.77
N ALA A 119 26.15 -41.90 62.18
CA ALA A 119 26.40 -42.69 60.97
C ALA A 119 25.55 -42.20 59.80
N SER A 120 26.06 -42.37 58.57
CA SER A 120 25.38 -42.03 57.32
C SER A 120 25.55 -43.13 56.27
N GLN A 121 24.52 -43.38 55.47
CA GLN A 121 24.57 -44.32 54.35
C GLN A 121 23.70 -43.83 53.18
N VAL A 122 24.16 -44.06 51.94
CA VAL A 122 23.33 -43.87 50.75
C VAL A 122 22.29 -44.99 50.69
N ILE A 123 21.01 -44.62 50.74
CA ILE A 123 19.89 -45.56 50.75
C ILE A 123 19.09 -45.53 49.45
N TYR A 124 19.21 -44.46 48.66
CA TYR A 124 18.65 -44.41 47.30
C TYR A 124 19.65 -43.87 46.28
N LYS A 125 19.62 -44.46 45.09
CA LYS A 125 20.13 -43.87 43.85
C LYS A 125 18.95 -43.57 42.95
N VAL A 126 18.72 -42.29 42.68
CA VAL A 126 17.64 -41.80 41.83
C VAL A 126 18.24 -41.48 40.47
N THR A 127 17.84 -42.21 39.44
CA THR A 127 18.26 -41.96 38.06
C THR A 127 17.24 -41.06 37.36
N ARG A 128 17.68 -39.89 36.89
CA ARG A 128 16.97 -39.02 35.96
C ARG A 128 17.55 -39.26 34.57
N ALA A 129 16.72 -39.75 33.64
CA ALA A 129 17.14 -40.01 32.27
C ALA A 129 17.73 -38.74 31.63
N LYS A 130 18.62 -38.92 30.64
CA LYS A 130 19.04 -37.83 29.76
C LYS A 130 17.85 -37.20 29.03
N ARG A 131 18.00 -35.95 28.61
CA ARG A 131 17.02 -35.24 27.81
C ARG A 131 16.97 -35.84 26.39
N GLU A 132 15.78 -35.96 25.83
CA GLU A 132 15.59 -36.40 24.45
C GLU A 132 15.43 -35.21 23.51
N TYR A 133 16.03 -35.33 22.33
CA TYR A 133 15.86 -34.37 21.26
C TYR A 133 14.47 -34.51 20.63
N ALA A 134 13.82 -33.39 20.32
CA ALA A 134 12.68 -33.35 19.41
C ALA A 134 13.13 -32.92 18.00
N ASP A 135 12.35 -33.34 17.00
CA ASP A 135 12.52 -32.89 15.62
C ASP A 135 12.15 -31.41 15.52
N LEU A 136 12.93 -30.67 14.73
CA LEU A 136 12.52 -29.39 14.18
C LEU A 136 11.47 -29.65 13.09
N VAL A 137 10.25 -29.20 13.32
CA VAL A 137 9.13 -29.34 12.39
C VAL A 137 8.70 -27.97 11.90
N VAL A 138 8.57 -27.83 10.59
CA VAL A 138 8.01 -26.63 9.95
C VAL A 138 6.67 -27.00 9.33
N SER A 139 5.61 -26.31 9.72
CA SER A 139 4.24 -26.64 9.29
C SER A 139 3.36 -25.41 9.15
N ASP A 140 2.23 -25.52 8.46
CA ASP A 140 1.19 -24.49 8.45
C ASP A 140 0.18 -24.66 9.59
N GLU A 141 -0.84 -23.80 9.62
CA GLU A 141 -1.92 -23.88 10.62
C GLU A 141 -2.80 -25.13 10.50
N ALA A 142 -2.85 -25.75 9.32
CA ALA A 142 -3.56 -27.01 9.10
C ALA A 142 -2.73 -28.24 9.48
N GLY A 143 -1.44 -28.04 9.84
CA GLY A 143 -0.52 -29.10 10.22
C GLY A 143 0.17 -29.78 9.04
N ASN A 144 0.09 -29.22 7.83
CA ASN A 144 0.87 -29.75 6.70
C ASN A 144 2.35 -29.45 6.92
N ILE A 145 3.19 -30.47 6.78
CA ILE A 145 4.63 -30.37 7.03
C ILE A 145 5.35 -29.99 5.73
N TYR A 146 6.32 -29.09 5.85
CA TYR A 146 7.15 -28.62 4.74
C TYR A 146 8.59 -29.12 4.89
N ASP A 147 9.16 -29.59 3.78
CA ASP A 147 10.51 -30.14 3.70
C ASP A 147 11.05 -30.06 2.26
N ARG A 148 12.15 -30.78 1.97
CA ARG A 148 12.80 -30.77 0.66
C ARG A 148 11.93 -31.32 -0.48
N THR A 149 10.96 -32.17 -0.14
CA THR A 149 10.03 -32.83 -1.06
C THR A 149 8.64 -32.18 -1.07
N HIS A 150 8.33 -31.38 -0.05
CA HIS A 150 7.07 -30.65 0.11
C HIS A 150 7.34 -29.14 0.05
N PRO A 151 7.33 -28.52 -1.15
CA PRO A 151 7.64 -27.11 -1.30
C PRO A 151 6.58 -26.22 -0.66
N LEU A 152 7.00 -25.03 -0.23
CA LEU A 152 6.12 -23.98 0.24
C LEU A 152 5.72 -23.09 -0.94
N THR A 153 4.41 -22.97 -1.16
CA THR A 153 3.85 -22.03 -2.14
C THR A 153 3.56 -20.70 -1.47
N ILE A 154 4.25 -19.65 -1.92
CA ILE A 154 4.02 -18.28 -1.49
C ILE A 154 2.85 -17.72 -2.29
N LYS A 155 1.82 -17.29 -1.56
CA LYS A 155 0.61 -16.68 -2.12
C LYS A 155 0.94 -15.42 -2.90
N GLY A 156 0.20 -15.24 -4.00
CA GLY A 156 0.21 -14.01 -4.79
C GLY A 156 -0.27 -12.79 -4.01
N ASN A 157 0.40 -11.66 -4.22
CA ASN A 157 -0.10 -10.38 -3.72
C ASN A 157 -1.34 -9.93 -4.50
N THR A 158 -2.12 -9.03 -3.90
CA THR A 158 -3.03 -8.17 -4.68
C THR A 158 -2.20 -7.11 -5.42
N ALA A 159 -2.82 -6.33 -6.30
CA ALA A 159 -2.10 -5.27 -7.02
C ALA A 159 -1.57 -4.14 -6.12
N THR A 160 -2.17 -3.94 -4.94
CA THR A 160 -1.85 -2.82 -4.03
C THR A 160 -1.39 -3.25 -2.64
N SER A 161 -1.66 -4.49 -2.23
CA SER A 161 -1.44 -4.98 -0.87
C SER A 161 -0.77 -6.36 -0.83
N PRO A 162 0.16 -6.58 0.11
CA PRO A 162 0.83 -7.87 0.29
C PRO A 162 -0.14 -8.93 0.83
N VAL A 163 0.11 -10.19 0.47
CA VAL A 163 -0.63 -11.34 0.99
C VAL A 163 0.36 -12.28 1.66
N TYR A 164 0.12 -12.56 2.95
CA TYR A 164 1.06 -13.34 3.74
C TYR A 164 0.75 -14.84 3.72
N THR A 165 1.81 -15.62 3.50
CA THR A 165 1.84 -17.06 3.71
C THR A 165 2.43 -17.33 5.08
N VAL A 166 1.69 -18.01 5.95
CA VAL A 166 2.04 -18.19 7.36
C VAL A 166 2.44 -19.63 7.62
N ILE A 167 3.60 -19.83 8.25
CA ILE A 167 4.07 -21.12 8.73
C ILE A 167 4.60 -21.00 10.16
N LYS A 168 4.76 -22.14 10.83
CA LYS A 168 5.28 -22.28 12.19
C LYS A 168 6.49 -23.18 12.18
N ALA A 169 7.55 -22.77 12.85
CA ALA A 169 8.71 -23.62 13.11
C ALA A 169 8.73 -23.98 14.59
N GLN A 170 8.69 -25.27 14.89
CA GLN A 170 8.63 -25.79 16.26
C GLN A 170 9.81 -26.71 16.51
N ALA A 171 10.52 -26.44 17.61
CA ALA A 171 11.56 -27.30 18.15
C ALA A 171 11.22 -27.59 19.62
N GLU A 172 12.09 -28.33 20.29
CA GLU A 172 11.96 -28.57 21.73
C GLU A 172 11.98 -27.27 22.54
N SER A 173 11.26 -27.26 23.66
CA SER A 173 11.13 -26.06 24.51
C SER A 173 12.49 -25.53 24.97
N GLY A 174 12.68 -24.22 24.79
CA GLY A 174 13.90 -23.50 25.16
C GLY A 174 15.01 -23.50 24.12
N VAL A 175 14.85 -24.21 22.99
CA VAL A 175 15.80 -24.16 21.86
C VAL A 175 15.42 -23.08 20.87
N LYS A 176 16.39 -22.24 20.50
CA LYS A 176 16.18 -21.21 19.48
C LYS A 176 16.26 -21.78 18.07
N VAL A 177 15.37 -21.30 17.20
CA VAL A 177 15.35 -21.63 15.77
C VAL A 177 15.87 -20.43 14.98
N GLY A 178 17.02 -20.62 14.35
CA GLY A 178 17.56 -19.73 13.33
C GLY A 178 16.91 -19.96 11.98
N PHE A 179 16.98 -18.94 11.12
CA PHE A 179 16.25 -18.91 9.86
C PHE A 179 17.02 -18.16 8.76
N THR A 180 16.82 -18.55 7.50
CA THR A 180 17.35 -17.83 6.33
C THR A 180 16.37 -17.92 5.16
N ASN A 181 16.11 -16.80 4.50
CA ASN A 181 15.24 -16.70 3.31
C ASN A 181 15.95 -16.16 2.07
N PRO A 182 15.40 -16.44 0.87
CA PRO A 182 15.70 -15.71 -0.35
C PRO A 182 15.34 -14.22 -0.25
N GLU A 183 16.12 -13.37 -0.90
CA GLU A 183 15.97 -11.90 -0.88
C GLU A 183 14.65 -11.39 -1.51
N TRP A 184 14.07 -12.16 -2.43
CA TRP A 184 12.77 -11.86 -3.01
C TRP A 184 11.58 -12.10 -2.05
N LEU A 185 11.84 -12.61 -0.84
CA LEU A 185 10.84 -12.71 0.22
C LEU A 185 11.05 -11.63 1.28
N SER A 186 9.99 -10.92 1.60
CA SER A 186 9.88 -10.16 2.85
C SER A 186 9.23 -11.03 3.91
N TYR A 187 9.60 -10.81 5.17
CA TYR A 187 9.12 -11.63 6.26
C TYR A 187 8.80 -10.83 7.53
N VAL A 188 7.91 -11.39 8.34
CA VAL A 188 7.59 -10.93 9.70
C VAL A 188 7.63 -12.15 10.63
N ILE A 189 8.21 -12.00 11.81
CA ILE A 189 8.39 -13.07 12.79
C ILE A 189 7.64 -12.73 14.07
N ASP A 190 6.84 -13.67 14.57
CA ASP A 190 6.38 -13.71 15.95
C ASP A 190 7.18 -14.77 16.71
N GLU A 191 8.21 -14.33 17.41
CA GLU A 191 9.11 -15.22 18.16
C GLU A 191 8.40 -16.00 19.28
N LYS A 192 7.36 -15.43 19.88
CA LYS A 192 6.63 -16.09 20.98
C LYS A 192 5.74 -17.21 20.46
N ALA A 193 5.10 -16.98 19.31
CA ALA A 193 4.26 -17.97 18.66
C ALA A 193 5.04 -18.93 17.74
N GLY A 194 6.35 -18.69 17.53
CA GLY A 194 7.17 -19.45 16.58
C GLY A 194 6.65 -19.35 15.13
N THR A 195 5.99 -18.24 14.80
CA THR A 195 5.27 -18.06 13.53
C THR A 195 6.02 -17.11 12.60
N TYR A 196 6.08 -17.48 11.32
CA TYR A 196 6.77 -16.76 10.26
C TYR A 196 5.78 -16.46 9.14
N GLN A 197 5.73 -15.20 8.74
CA GLN A 197 4.86 -14.73 7.67
C GLN A 197 5.70 -14.27 6.49
N PHE A 198 5.38 -14.73 5.29
CA PHE A 198 6.14 -14.46 4.07
C PHE A 198 5.28 -13.81 2.99
N THR A 199 5.84 -12.84 2.29
CA THR A 199 5.24 -12.19 1.12
C THR A 199 6.32 -11.86 0.09
N PHE A 200 5.92 -11.67 -1.16
CA PHE A 200 6.85 -11.22 -2.21
C PHE A 200 7.39 -9.82 -1.90
N ASN A 201 8.72 -9.66 -1.97
CA ASN A 201 9.43 -8.40 -1.83
C ASN A 201 9.47 -7.66 -3.18
N THR A 202 8.67 -6.60 -3.34
CA THR A 202 8.63 -5.81 -4.59
C THR A 202 9.88 -4.97 -4.81
N ALA A 203 10.69 -4.74 -3.77
CA ALA A 203 11.96 -4.01 -3.84
C ALA A 203 13.17 -4.94 -4.04
N ASN A 204 12.94 -6.19 -4.44
CA ASN A 204 14.01 -7.16 -4.64
C ASN A 204 15.00 -6.70 -5.73
N THR A 205 16.27 -6.99 -5.52
CA THR A 205 17.36 -6.64 -6.43
C THR A 205 17.64 -7.72 -7.48
N SER A 206 16.94 -8.85 -7.39
CA SER A 206 17.07 -10.01 -8.28
C SER A 206 16.38 -9.83 -9.64
N GLY A 207 15.65 -8.73 -9.84
CA GLY A 207 14.88 -8.46 -11.07
C GLY A 207 13.63 -9.33 -11.21
N LEU A 208 13.20 -10.01 -10.14
CA LEU A 208 11.98 -10.79 -10.12
C LEU A 208 10.78 -9.86 -10.02
N ASN A 209 9.78 -10.08 -10.85
CA ASN A 209 8.58 -9.24 -10.90
C ASN A 209 7.39 -9.96 -10.24
N PRO A 210 6.66 -9.32 -9.32
CA PRO A 210 5.52 -9.92 -8.63
C PRO A 210 4.38 -10.35 -9.55
N LYS A 211 4.32 -9.83 -10.79
CA LYS A 211 3.32 -10.21 -11.80
C LYS A 211 3.45 -11.68 -12.23
N TYR A 212 4.66 -12.23 -12.21
CA TYR A 212 4.96 -13.55 -12.78
C TYR A 212 5.16 -14.61 -11.70
N PRO A 213 4.71 -15.86 -11.96
CA PRO A 213 4.97 -16.97 -11.06
C PRO A 213 6.46 -17.35 -11.08
N ILE A 214 6.95 -17.86 -9.95
CA ILE A 214 8.27 -18.50 -9.86
C ILE A 214 8.03 -19.99 -9.78
N THR A 215 8.10 -20.65 -10.94
CA THR A 215 7.90 -22.09 -11.09
C THR A 215 9.25 -22.78 -11.18
N GLY A 216 9.86 -23.05 -10.02
CA GLY A 216 11.15 -23.72 -9.94
C GLY A 216 11.63 -23.78 -8.51
N ASN A 217 12.05 -24.95 -8.05
CA ASN A 217 12.59 -25.18 -6.70
C ASN A 217 14.03 -24.62 -6.56
N SER A 218 14.32 -23.49 -7.19
CA SER A 218 15.65 -22.86 -7.25
C SER A 218 15.99 -22.08 -5.99
N TYR A 219 14.99 -21.71 -5.21
CA TYR A 219 15.14 -20.95 -3.97
C TYR A 219 14.73 -21.81 -2.78
N THR A 220 15.40 -21.62 -1.65
CA THR A 220 15.20 -22.44 -0.46
C THR A 220 15.10 -21.57 0.77
N LEU A 221 14.11 -21.90 1.59
CA LEU A 221 13.91 -21.42 2.94
C LEU A 221 14.59 -22.41 3.91
N THR A 222 15.43 -21.91 4.81
CA THR A 222 16.17 -22.79 5.74
C THR A 222 15.84 -22.45 7.18
N PHE A 223 15.48 -23.46 7.96
CA PHE A 223 15.33 -23.39 9.41
C PHE A 223 16.37 -24.30 10.06
N VAL A 224 17.00 -23.82 11.13
CA VAL A 224 18.08 -24.56 11.81
C VAL A 224 18.03 -24.28 13.31
N THR A 225 18.14 -25.31 14.14
CA THR A 225 18.25 -25.10 15.59
C THR A 225 19.64 -24.59 15.96
N GLU A 226 19.75 -23.80 17.03
CA GLU A 226 21.03 -23.18 17.45
C GLU A 226 22.15 -24.20 17.75
N ASP A 227 21.79 -25.41 18.12
CA ASP A 227 22.68 -26.53 18.46
C ASP A 227 22.89 -27.53 17.31
N ALA A 228 22.39 -27.25 16.09
CA ALA A 228 22.41 -28.21 14.98
C ALA A 228 23.81 -28.73 14.61
N THR A 229 24.88 -27.99 14.93
CA THR A 229 26.27 -28.41 14.66
C THR A 229 26.92 -29.20 15.79
N THR A 230 26.35 -29.16 17.00
CA THR A 230 26.92 -29.79 18.21
C THR A 230 26.07 -30.96 18.71
N ALA A 231 24.77 -30.97 18.41
CA ALA A 231 23.85 -32.05 18.76
C ALA A 231 24.26 -33.38 18.11
N LYS A 232 24.31 -34.45 18.91
CA LYS A 232 24.60 -35.82 18.44
C LYS A 232 23.30 -36.62 18.46
N THR A 233 22.51 -36.46 17.42
CA THR A 233 21.15 -37.02 17.33
C THR A 233 20.79 -37.40 15.90
N ASP A 234 19.87 -38.34 15.76
CA ASP A 234 19.22 -38.69 14.49
C ASP A 234 18.00 -37.80 14.19
N LYS A 235 17.58 -36.99 15.16
CA LYS A 235 16.49 -36.01 15.01
C LYS A 235 16.84 -34.89 14.04
N VAL A 236 15.82 -34.39 13.36
CA VAL A 236 15.94 -33.31 12.39
C VAL A 236 16.27 -32.01 13.12
N ARG A 237 17.45 -31.43 12.84
CA ARG A 237 17.89 -30.12 13.38
C ARG A 237 18.00 -29.02 12.32
N LYS A 238 17.81 -29.38 11.05
CA LYS A 238 17.82 -28.49 9.90
C LYS A 238 16.75 -28.90 8.91
N VAL A 239 15.92 -27.96 8.50
CA VAL A 239 14.87 -28.14 7.48
C VAL A 239 15.14 -27.18 6.33
N GLU A 240 15.18 -27.71 5.11
CA GLU A 240 15.34 -26.96 3.86
C GLU A 240 14.07 -27.13 3.03
N ILE A 241 13.38 -26.03 2.73
CA ILE A 241 12.08 -26.02 2.05
C ILE A 241 12.23 -25.27 0.73
N PRO A 242 12.03 -25.91 -0.43
CA PRO A 242 11.96 -25.21 -1.69
C PRO A 242 10.76 -24.27 -1.68
N VAL A 243 10.94 -23.06 -2.19
CA VAL A 243 9.87 -22.06 -2.27
C VAL A 243 9.51 -21.75 -3.71
N VAL A 244 8.21 -21.70 -3.98
CA VAL A 244 7.63 -21.27 -5.25
C VAL A 244 6.71 -20.08 -5.00
N TYR A 245 6.40 -19.31 -6.05
CA TYR A 245 5.50 -18.16 -5.96
C TYR A 245 4.42 -18.27 -7.04
N GLU A 246 3.16 -18.03 -6.66
CA GLU A 246 2.01 -18.18 -7.57
C GLU A 246 1.92 -17.09 -8.65
N GLY A 247 2.71 -16.03 -8.51
CA GLY A 247 2.51 -14.77 -9.22
C GLY A 247 1.41 -13.95 -8.55
N LEU A 248 1.12 -12.76 -9.08
CA LEU A 248 -0.01 -11.95 -8.63
C LEU A 248 -1.32 -12.75 -8.63
N GLN A 249 -2.27 -12.43 -7.74
CA GLN A 249 -3.57 -13.08 -7.76
C GLN A 249 -4.25 -12.92 -9.13
N ARG A 250 -5.04 -13.92 -9.53
CA ARG A 250 -5.63 -13.99 -10.89
C ARG A 250 -6.67 -12.90 -11.16
N ASP A 251 -7.28 -12.38 -10.12
CA ASP A 251 -8.26 -11.31 -10.10
C ASP A 251 -7.68 -9.95 -9.68
N ALA A 252 -6.40 -9.91 -9.29
CA ALA A 252 -5.75 -8.66 -8.92
C ALA A 252 -5.55 -7.76 -10.13
N ILE A 253 -5.93 -6.49 -9.97
CA ILE A 253 -5.74 -5.44 -10.96
C ILE A 253 -5.27 -4.15 -10.31
N GLY A 254 -4.29 -3.51 -10.92
CA GLY A 254 -3.93 -2.11 -10.68
C GLY A 254 -3.85 -1.36 -12.00
N ILE A 255 -4.43 -0.16 -12.04
CA ILE A 255 -4.41 0.75 -13.19
C ILE A 255 -3.87 2.08 -12.68
N SER A 256 -2.84 2.63 -13.33
CA SER A 256 -2.29 3.93 -12.93
C SER A 256 -1.61 4.67 -14.10
N PRO A 257 -1.89 5.97 -14.31
CA PRO A 257 -2.98 6.74 -13.66
C PRO A 257 -4.37 6.25 -14.12
N THR A 258 -5.43 6.72 -13.47
CA THR A 258 -6.83 6.59 -13.93
C THR A 258 -7.36 7.95 -14.32
N TYR A 259 -8.14 8.03 -15.38
CA TYR A 259 -8.64 9.30 -15.95
C TYR A 259 -10.16 9.38 -15.79
N LEU A 260 -10.62 9.62 -14.58
CA LEU A 260 -12.05 9.77 -14.31
C LEU A 260 -12.50 11.17 -14.76
N ASN A 261 -13.75 11.28 -15.23
CA ASN A 261 -14.33 12.54 -15.72
C ASN A 261 -13.57 13.19 -16.88
N ALA A 262 -12.95 12.38 -17.73
CA ALA A 262 -12.21 12.88 -18.86
C ALA A 262 -13.12 13.55 -19.90
N LEU A 263 -12.57 14.54 -20.60
CA LEU A 263 -13.22 15.22 -21.71
C LEU A 263 -12.33 15.14 -22.96
N ALA A 264 -12.93 14.70 -24.06
CA ALA A 264 -12.35 14.78 -25.40
C ALA A 264 -12.93 15.97 -26.16
N SER A 265 -12.08 16.65 -26.94
CA SER A 265 -12.52 17.62 -27.93
C SER A 265 -13.43 16.99 -28.95
N VAL A 266 -14.19 17.83 -29.65
CA VAL A 266 -14.92 17.39 -30.85
C VAL A 266 -13.98 16.67 -31.82
N THR A 267 -12.74 17.15 -32.01
CA THR A 267 -11.73 16.52 -32.88
C THR A 267 -11.14 15.22 -32.33
N GLY A 268 -11.18 15.01 -31.02
CA GLY A 268 -10.50 13.91 -30.32
C GLY A 268 -8.99 14.12 -30.08
N GLU A 269 -8.40 15.19 -30.63
CA GLU A 269 -6.96 15.47 -30.53
C GLU A 269 -6.55 16.00 -29.16
N GLU A 270 -7.43 16.74 -28.50
CA GLU A 270 -7.18 17.30 -27.17
C GLU A 270 -8.01 16.55 -26.14
N LEU A 271 -7.32 15.80 -25.29
CA LEU A 271 -7.88 15.08 -24.15
C LEU A 271 -7.55 15.81 -22.85
N SER A 272 -8.44 15.73 -21.87
CA SER A 272 -8.29 16.40 -20.58
C SER A 272 -8.97 15.61 -19.47
N ASP A 273 -8.55 15.82 -18.23
CA ASP A 273 -9.19 15.30 -17.03
C ASP A 273 -9.23 16.37 -15.91
N ASP A 274 -9.61 15.97 -14.69
CA ASP A 274 -9.68 16.85 -13.52
C ASP A 274 -8.34 17.56 -13.19
N THR A 275 -7.22 17.14 -13.77
CA THR A 275 -5.88 17.73 -13.60
C THR A 275 -5.45 18.66 -14.75
N GLY A 276 -6.21 18.71 -15.85
CA GLY A 276 -5.96 19.59 -17.00
C GLY A 276 -5.82 18.85 -18.33
N ILE A 277 -5.17 19.48 -19.31
CA ILE A 277 -4.92 18.90 -20.63
C ILE A 277 -3.88 17.79 -20.51
N LEU A 278 -4.16 16.65 -21.14
CA LEU A 278 -3.30 15.49 -21.18
C LEU A 278 -2.45 15.50 -22.46
N GLU A 279 -1.14 15.30 -22.32
CA GLU A 279 -0.29 14.98 -23.48
C GLU A 279 -0.71 13.64 -24.12
N GLN A 280 -1.07 12.68 -23.27
CA GLN A 280 -1.57 11.37 -23.68
C GLN A 280 -2.40 10.74 -22.55
N MET A 281 -3.53 10.14 -22.90
CA MET A 281 -4.31 9.31 -21.98
C MET A 281 -3.79 7.87 -22.00
N GLN A 282 -2.82 7.56 -21.13
CA GLN A 282 -2.18 6.25 -21.06
C GLN A 282 -2.03 5.76 -19.63
N SER A 283 -2.51 4.54 -19.37
CA SER A 283 -2.40 3.88 -18.08
C SER A 283 -1.47 2.68 -18.16
N THR A 284 -0.73 2.43 -17.08
CA THR A 284 -0.01 1.17 -16.86
C THR A 284 -0.92 0.21 -16.09
N VAL A 285 -1.01 -1.03 -16.58
CA VAL A 285 -1.83 -2.11 -16.05
C VAL A 285 -0.94 -3.13 -15.33
N THR A 286 -1.31 -3.45 -14.10
CA THR A 286 -0.64 -4.46 -13.28
C THR A 286 -1.63 -5.60 -13.00
N VAL A 287 -1.43 -6.72 -13.69
CA VAL A 287 -2.20 -7.95 -13.56
C VAL A 287 -1.27 -9.16 -13.61
N TYR A 288 -1.81 -10.34 -13.27
CA TYR A 288 -1.09 -11.59 -13.44
C TYR A 288 -0.63 -11.80 -14.90
N ASN A 289 0.65 -12.12 -15.10
CA ASN A 289 1.26 -12.37 -16.42
C ASN A 289 1.10 -11.28 -17.50
N ASP A 290 0.69 -10.06 -17.14
CA ASP A 290 0.25 -9.03 -18.11
C ASP A 290 -0.91 -9.51 -19.01
N GLU A 291 -1.72 -10.46 -18.54
CA GLU A 291 -2.86 -11.00 -19.28
C GLU A 291 -4.14 -10.26 -18.85
N PHE A 292 -4.60 -9.34 -19.69
CA PHE A 292 -5.83 -8.57 -19.49
C PHE A 292 -6.56 -8.33 -20.80
N GLU A 293 -7.82 -7.92 -20.69
CA GLU A 293 -8.66 -7.49 -21.80
C GLU A 293 -9.23 -6.11 -21.49
N THR A 294 -9.35 -5.28 -22.52
CA THR A 294 -9.96 -3.94 -22.43
C THR A 294 -11.34 -3.97 -23.08
N VAL A 295 -12.30 -3.33 -22.44
CA VAL A 295 -13.68 -3.26 -22.92
C VAL A 295 -14.17 -1.83 -22.84
N VAL A 296 -14.87 -1.39 -23.88
CA VAL A 296 -15.45 -0.05 -23.98
C VAL A 296 -16.96 -0.18 -24.01
N PHE A 297 -17.65 0.57 -23.15
CA PHE A 297 -19.12 0.62 -23.11
C PHE A 297 -19.59 2.04 -23.28
N ALA A 298 -20.68 2.23 -24.04
CA ALA A 298 -21.33 3.53 -24.09
C ALA A 298 -21.92 3.83 -22.70
N MET A 299 -21.83 5.09 -22.28
CA MET A 299 -22.40 5.54 -21.03
C MET A 299 -23.21 6.81 -21.23
N LYS A 300 -24.16 7.06 -20.33
CA LYS A 300 -24.79 8.38 -20.15
C LYS A 300 -24.68 8.78 -18.70
N ASN A 301 -24.36 10.05 -18.47
CA ASN A 301 -24.40 10.66 -17.14
C ASN A 301 -25.49 11.73 -17.15
N GLN A 302 -26.55 11.52 -16.38
CA GLN A 302 -27.61 12.51 -16.17
C GLN A 302 -27.69 12.82 -14.67
N ASP A 303 -27.43 14.07 -14.29
CA ASP A 303 -27.49 14.54 -12.89
C ASP A 303 -26.68 13.71 -11.87
N GLY A 304 -25.57 13.10 -12.32
CA GLY A 304 -24.71 12.24 -11.48
C GLY A 304 -25.13 10.77 -11.45
N GLU A 305 -26.18 10.39 -12.18
CA GLU A 305 -26.60 9.00 -12.36
C GLU A 305 -26.02 8.45 -13.67
N PHE A 306 -25.22 7.38 -13.56
CA PHE A 306 -24.62 6.70 -14.69
C PHE A 306 -25.53 5.60 -15.21
N SER A 307 -25.66 5.50 -16.52
CA SER A 307 -26.26 4.34 -17.20
C SER A 307 -25.32 3.84 -18.28
N TYR A 308 -25.27 2.52 -18.43
CA TYR A 308 -24.33 1.82 -19.31
C TYR A 308 -25.09 1.03 -20.37
N ASP A 309 -24.69 1.19 -21.63
CA ASP A 309 -25.20 0.38 -22.74
C ASP A 309 -24.16 -0.66 -23.15
N PHE A 310 -24.42 -1.90 -22.75
CA PHE A 310 -23.59 -3.07 -23.05
C PHE A 310 -23.88 -3.72 -24.41
N ASN A 311 -24.93 -3.27 -25.12
CA ASN A 311 -25.34 -3.84 -26.40
C ASN A 311 -24.84 -3.02 -27.59
N SER A 312 -24.57 -1.73 -27.38
CA SER A 312 -24.02 -0.84 -28.40
C SER A 312 -22.51 -1.02 -28.53
N THR A 313 -22.02 -1.00 -29.76
CA THR A 313 -20.58 -0.92 -30.04
C THR A 313 -20.15 0.54 -29.97
N VAL A 314 -19.05 0.82 -29.28
CA VAL A 314 -18.38 2.12 -29.26
C VAL A 314 -17.21 2.05 -30.23
N ASP A 315 -17.37 2.64 -31.42
CA ASP A 315 -16.37 2.63 -32.50
C ASP A 315 -15.50 3.89 -32.52
N TRP A 316 -15.97 4.98 -31.92
CA TRP A 316 -15.27 6.26 -31.90
C TRP A 316 -14.18 6.39 -30.83
N LEU A 317 -14.18 5.50 -29.83
CA LEU A 317 -13.22 5.52 -28.73
C LEU A 317 -12.36 4.26 -28.78
N HIS A 318 -11.06 4.44 -28.94
CA HIS A 318 -10.10 3.36 -29.11
C HIS A 318 -9.25 3.20 -27.86
N ALA A 319 -9.35 2.06 -27.19
CA ALA A 319 -8.48 1.70 -26.08
C ALA A 319 -7.49 0.62 -26.53
N VAL A 320 -6.28 1.03 -26.89
CA VAL A 320 -5.29 0.18 -27.55
C VAL A 320 -4.24 -0.29 -26.54
N THR A 321 -4.09 -1.61 -26.42
CA THR A 321 -3.02 -2.23 -25.64
C THR A 321 -1.72 -2.20 -26.43
N GLY A 322 -0.64 -1.75 -25.79
CA GLY A 322 0.69 -1.72 -26.40
C GLY A 322 1.26 -3.11 -26.66
N THR A 323 2.44 -3.17 -27.28
CA THR A 323 3.15 -4.43 -27.55
C THR A 323 4.59 -4.35 -27.07
N GLY A 324 5.29 -5.50 -27.04
CA GLY A 324 6.70 -5.55 -26.62
C GLY A 324 6.90 -5.07 -25.18
N SER A 325 7.73 -4.04 -24.99
CA SER A 325 7.98 -3.44 -23.67
C SER A 325 6.81 -2.63 -23.13
N ASN A 326 5.82 -2.29 -23.98
CA ASN A 326 4.63 -1.52 -23.60
C ASN A 326 3.37 -2.40 -23.52
N LYS A 327 3.52 -3.73 -23.47
CA LYS A 327 2.39 -4.68 -23.43
C LYS A 327 1.48 -4.51 -22.21
N ASP A 328 1.96 -3.85 -21.17
CA ASP A 328 1.20 -3.53 -19.97
C ASP A 328 0.66 -2.09 -19.98
N LYS A 329 0.65 -1.42 -21.12
CA LYS A 329 0.13 -0.06 -21.27
C LYS A 329 -1.12 -0.05 -22.14
N VAL A 330 -2.14 0.69 -21.72
CA VAL A 330 -3.34 0.96 -22.51
C VAL A 330 -3.39 2.45 -22.81
N THR A 331 -3.56 2.79 -24.09
CA THR A 331 -3.68 4.19 -24.55
C THR A 331 -5.08 4.40 -25.11
N VAL A 332 -5.73 5.49 -24.71
CA VAL A 332 -7.06 5.87 -25.19
C VAL A 332 -6.96 7.04 -26.15
N THR A 333 -7.64 6.92 -27.30
CA THR A 333 -7.80 7.99 -28.30
C THR A 333 -9.25 8.07 -28.75
N ALA A 334 -9.70 9.25 -29.16
CA ALA A 334 -11.04 9.47 -29.67
C ALA A 334 -10.98 9.93 -31.13
N ASP A 335 -11.96 9.53 -31.93
CA ASP A 335 -12.18 10.01 -33.28
C ASP A 335 -12.99 11.31 -33.26
N LEU A 336 -13.03 12.01 -34.40
CA LEU A 336 -13.90 13.16 -34.62
C LEU A 336 -15.37 12.83 -34.29
N ASN A 337 -16.03 13.71 -33.54
CA ASN A 337 -17.47 13.67 -33.35
C ASN A 337 -18.16 14.62 -34.32
N GLU A 338 -18.74 14.09 -35.40
CA GLU A 338 -19.52 14.88 -36.36
C GLU A 338 -20.99 15.07 -35.93
N ASN A 339 -21.39 14.45 -34.81
CA ASN A 339 -22.78 14.52 -34.33
C ASN A 339 -23.00 15.77 -33.49
N THR A 340 -24.19 16.34 -33.58
CA THR A 340 -24.62 17.49 -32.75
C THR A 340 -25.04 17.08 -31.32
N GLU A 341 -24.79 15.84 -30.93
CA GLU A 341 -25.01 15.33 -29.58
C GLU A 341 -23.68 14.96 -28.95
N GLU A 342 -23.55 15.20 -27.65
CA GLU A 342 -22.44 14.68 -26.86
C GLU A 342 -22.53 13.16 -26.82
N ARG A 343 -21.38 12.51 -26.79
CA ARG A 343 -21.28 11.05 -26.63
C ARG A 343 -20.33 10.74 -25.49
N ALA A 344 -20.64 9.72 -24.70
CA ALA A 344 -19.81 9.32 -23.58
C ALA A 344 -19.60 7.81 -23.56
N ALA A 345 -18.45 7.39 -23.05
CA ALA A 345 -18.08 6.00 -22.89
C ALA A 345 -17.22 5.77 -21.64
N THR A 346 -17.23 4.55 -21.15
CA THR A 346 -16.30 4.07 -20.12
C THR A 346 -15.36 3.03 -20.71
N VAL A 347 -14.08 3.11 -20.34
CA VAL A 347 -13.07 2.10 -20.66
C VAL A 347 -12.75 1.35 -19.39
N MET A 348 -12.98 0.04 -19.41
CA MET A 348 -12.65 -0.86 -18.32
C MET A 348 -11.57 -1.85 -18.75
N VAL A 349 -10.70 -2.23 -17.81
CA VAL A 349 -9.65 -3.22 -18.00
C VAL A 349 -9.89 -4.36 -17.02
N PHE A 350 -9.84 -5.61 -17.49
CA PHE A 350 -10.08 -6.79 -16.66
C PHE A 350 -8.92 -7.76 -16.74
N PRO A 351 -8.46 -8.34 -15.61
CA PRO A 351 -7.60 -9.51 -15.66
C PRO A 351 -8.24 -10.61 -16.50
N LYS A 352 -7.46 -11.35 -17.28
CA LYS A 352 -8.00 -12.30 -18.27
C LYS A 352 -8.95 -13.33 -17.67
N ALA A 353 -8.64 -13.84 -16.48
CA ALA A 353 -9.47 -14.79 -15.76
C ALA A 353 -10.84 -14.21 -15.41
N VAL A 354 -10.87 -12.96 -14.92
CA VAL A 354 -12.11 -12.24 -14.58
C VAL A 354 -12.92 -11.95 -15.83
N TYR A 355 -12.26 -11.47 -16.90
CA TYR A 355 -12.91 -11.22 -18.19
C TYR A 355 -13.63 -12.47 -18.72
N ASP A 356 -12.94 -13.62 -18.72
CA ASP A 356 -13.51 -14.87 -19.23
C ASP A 356 -14.73 -15.35 -18.44
N GLU A 357 -14.77 -15.07 -17.15
CA GLU A 357 -15.90 -15.36 -16.26
C GLU A 357 -17.11 -14.45 -16.57
N ILE A 358 -16.88 -13.15 -16.75
CA ILE A 358 -17.99 -12.18 -16.77
C ILE A 358 -18.51 -11.82 -18.17
N LYS A 359 -17.71 -11.99 -19.23
CA LYS A 359 -18.02 -11.52 -20.60
C LYS A 359 -19.32 -12.05 -21.21
N SER A 360 -19.89 -13.12 -20.65
CA SER A 360 -21.14 -13.72 -21.12
C SER A 360 -22.38 -12.90 -20.74
N ASN A 361 -22.29 -12.06 -19.70
CA ASN A 361 -23.38 -11.21 -19.23
C ASN A 361 -22.81 -9.98 -18.49
N TRP A 362 -22.52 -8.91 -19.24
CA TRP A 362 -21.98 -7.69 -18.66
C TRP A 362 -22.90 -7.07 -17.61
N ALA A 363 -24.17 -6.84 -17.94
CA ALA A 363 -25.11 -6.16 -17.05
C ALA A 363 -25.28 -6.90 -15.70
N GLY A 364 -25.58 -8.20 -15.72
CA GLY A 364 -25.79 -8.96 -14.48
C GLY A 364 -24.54 -9.11 -13.63
N ASN A 365 -23.36 -9.11 -14.26
CA ASN A 365 -22.09 -9.27 -13.54
C ASN A 365 -21.54 -7.94 -13.03
N LEU A 366 -21.62 -6.86 -13.81
CA LEU A 366 -21.00 -5.57 -13.51
C LEU A 366 -21.89 -4.58 -12.77
N ILE A 367 -23.22 -4.62 -12.94
CA ILE A 367 -24.12 -3.61 -12.38
C ILE A 367 -24.71 -4.06 -11.04
N ASP A 368 -24.68 -3.18 -10.04
CA ASP A 368 -25.43 -3.34 -8.80
C ASP A 368 -26.89 -2.96 -9.05
N GLU A 369 -27.81 -3.92 -8.94
CA GLU A 369 -29.23 -3.71 -9.20
C GLU A 369 -29.88 -2.66 -8.28
N SER A 370 -29.29 -2.39 -7.11
CA SER A 370 -29.81 -1.42 -6.15
C SER A 370 -29.44 0.02 -6.47
N THR A 371 -28.30 0.24 -7.13
CA THR A 371 -27.80 1.58 -7.48
C THR A 371 -27.84 1.89 -8.98
N GLY A 372 -27.88 0.86 -9.84
CA GLY A 372 -27.73 1.02 -11.28
C GLY A 372 -26.28 1.26 -11.74
N ASP A 373 -25.32 1.29 -10.82
CA ASP A 373 -23.91 1.63 -11.06
C ASP A 373 -23.01 0.38 -11.07
N ILE A 374 -21.76 0.54 -11.49
CA ILE A 374 -20.74 -0.51 -11.45
C ILE A 374 -20.53 -0.97 -10.00
N LYS A 375 -20.58 -2.29 -9.77
CA LYS A 375 -20.34 -2.88 -8.44
C LYS A 375 -18.97 -2.48 -7.92
N SER A 376 -18.90 -2.21 -6.61
CA SER A 376 -17.68 -1.72 -5.95
C SER A 376 -16.45 -2.60 -6.12
N ASN A 377 -16.62 -3.92 -6.30
CA ASN A 377 -15.52 -4.85 -6.57
C ASN A 377 -14.88 -4.66 -7.95
N TYR A 378 -15.55 -3.98 -8.89
CA TYR A 378 -15.03 -3.64 -10.22
C TYR A 378 -14.66 -2.16 -10.36
N ALA A 379 -14.73 -1.36 -9.30
CA ALA A 379 -14.36 0.06 -9.36
C ALA A 379 -12.92 0.26 -9.83
N ASN A 380 -11.99 -0.60 -9.38
CA ASN A 380 -10.57 -0.56 -9.80
C ASN A 380 -10.34 -1.02 -11.24
N ASN A 381 -11.36 -1.55 -11.93
CA ASN A 381 -11.29 -1.93 -13.33
C ASN A 381 -11.60 -0.74 -14.25
N VAL A 382 -12.17 0.36 -13.74
CA VAL A 382 -12.44 1.56 -14.53
C VAL A 382 -11.14 2.32 -14.78
N MET A 383 -10.71 2.36 -16.05
CA MET A 383 -9.54 3.14 -16.46
C MET A 383 -9.91 4.60 -16.71
N THR A 384 -11.01 4.83 -17.44
CA THR A 384 -11.51 6.18 -17.73
C THR A 384 -13.02 6.19 -17.95
N ASN A 385 -13.65 7.28 -17.53
CA ASN A 385 -14.98 7.68 -17.99
C ASN A 385 -14.78 8.95 -18.80
N ILE A 386 -15.14 8.93 -20.08
CA ILE A 386 -14.86 10.02 -21.01
C ILE A 386 -16.14 10.51 -21.68
N THR A 387 -16.30 11.83 -21.70
CA THR A 387 -17.33 12.50 -22.51
C THR A 387 -16.64 13.20 -23.67
N GLN A 388 -17.23 13.15 -24.86
CA GLN A 388 -16.76 13.89 -26.02
C GLN A 388 -17.80 14.93 -26.43
N GLU A 389 -17.31 16.13 -26.68
CA GLU A 389 -18.13 17.27 -27.08
C GLU A 389 -18.84 17.02 -28.41
N ALA A 390 -20.02 17.63 -28.53
CA ALA A 390 -20.81 17.62 -29.75
C ALA A 390 -20.20 18.55 -30.82
N TRP A 391 -20.37 18.19 -32.09
CA TRP A 391 -20.18 19.11 -33.20
C TRP A 391 -21.15 20.28 -33.09
N GLN A 392 -20.61 21.48 -33.02
CA GLN A 392 -21.40 22.70 -33.07
C GLN A 392 -21.53 23.16 -34.52
N LYS A 393 -22.77 23.36 -34.96
CA LYS A 393 -23.04 24.05 -36.23
C LYS A 393 -23.02 25.55 -35.98
N GLN A 394 -22.60 26.31 -36.99
CA GLN A 394 -22.71 27.75 -36.94
C GLN A 394 -24.19 28.13 -36.77
N GLY A 395 -24.48 29.01 -35.82
CA GLY A 395 -25.78 29.65 -35.70
C GLY A 395 -25.97 30.74 -36.76
N ASP A 396 -27.12 31.41 -36.71
CA ASP A 396 -27.45 32.46 -37.67
C ASP A 396 -26.49 33.65 -37.56
N ARG A 397 -25.96 33.92 -36.37
CA ARG A 397 -25.05 35.04 -36.10
C ARG A 397 -24.05 34.70 -35.00
N ILE A 398 -22.78 34.60 -35.35
CA ILE A 398 -21.69 34.38 -34.38
C ILE A 398 -21.61 35.59 -33.44
N LYS A 399 -21.70 35.35 -32.14
CA LYS A 399 -21.59 36.36 -31.07
C LYS A 399 -20.26 36.22 -30.35
N PHE A 400 -19.97 37.13 -29.44
CA PHE A 400 -18.77 37.06 -28.61
C PHE A 400 -19.14 37.12 -27.13
N LYS A 401 -18.42 36.34 -26.32
CA LYS A 401 -18.44 36.48 -24.85
C LYS A 401 -17.03 36.71 -24.35
N ALA A 402 -16.92 37.36 -23.20
CA ALA A 402 -15.65 37.61 -22.55
C ALA A 402 -15.56 36.85 -21.22
N LEU A 403 -14.53 36.02 -21.11
CA LEU A 403 -14.11 35.37 -19.87
C LEU A 403 -12.88 36.07 -19.31
N PHE A 404 -12.69 35.96 -18.00
CA PHE A 404 -11.51 36.47 -17.32
C PHE A 404 -10.76 35.34 -16.63
N MET A 405 -9.44 35.28 -16.90
CA MET A 405 -8.52 34.36 -16.25
C MET A 405 -7.76 35.07 -15.12
N TYR A 406 -7.80 34.50 -13.93
CA TYR A 406 -6.91 34.88 -12.84
C TYR A 406 -6.41 33.63 -12.11
N ALA A 407 -5.16 33.67 -11.64
CA ALA A 407 -4.63 32.67 -10.74
C ALA A 407 -4.96 33.10 -9.30
N TYR A 408 -5.62 32.24 -8.53
CA TYR A 408 -5.79 32.41 -7.09
C TYR A 408 -5.08 31.22 -6.45
N ASP A 409 -3.86 31.45 -5.99
CA ASP A 409 -2.97 30.43 -5.43
C ASP A 409 -2.36 29.44 -6.43
N TYR A 410 -1.20 28.91 -6.06
CA TYR A 410 -0.24 28.16 -6.90
C TYR A 410 -0.82 26.93 -7.64
N ASP A 411 -2.00 26.43 -7.22
CA ASP A 411 -2.55 25.14 -7.61
C ASP A 411 -3.95 25.20 -8.26
N GLN A 412 -4.57 26.38 -8.42
CA GLN A 412 -5.91 26.50 -9.04
C GLN A 412 -6.00 27.63 -10.07
N THR A 413 -6.10 27.27 -11.35
CA THR A 413 -6.55 28.16 -12.42
C THR A 413 -8.08 28.09 -12.53
N GLY A 414 -8.75 29.24 -12.37
CA GLY A 414 -10.20 29.33 -12.46
C GLY A 414 -10.62 30.53 -13.30
N PHE A 415 -11.77 30.42 -13.96
CA PHE A 415 -12.30 31.51 -14.78
C PHE A 415 -13.62 32.00 -14.19
N ARG A 416 -13.84 33.31 -14.28
CA ARG A 416 -15.13 33.97 -14.03
C ARG A 416 -15.60 34.64 -15.31
N ASN A 417 -16.91 34.79 -15.46
CA ASN A 417 -17.41 35.87 -16.30
C ASN A 417 -17.05 37.24 -15.69
N ILE A 418 -16.72 38.22 -16.55
CA ILE A 418 -16.31 39.57 -16.11
C ILE A 418 -17.35 40.23 -15.20
N LYS A 419 -18.65 40.00 -15.50
CA LYS A 419 -19.78 40.53 -14.75
C LYS A 419 -19.76 40.17 -13.25
N ASP A 420 -19.15 39.04 -12.89
CA ASP A 420 -19.17 38.50 -11.54
C ASP A 420 -17.92 38.95 -10.74
N PHE A 421 -16.85 39.34 -11.42
CA PHE A 421 -15.63 39.81 -10.77
C PHE A 421 -15.74 41.30 -10.36
N PHE A 422 -16.38 42.13 -11.18
CA PHE A 422 -16.53 43.56 -10.89
C PHE A 422 -18.01 43.96 -10.94
N GLU A 423 -18.65 44.08 -9.78
CA GLU A 423 -20.03 44.58 -9.67
C GLU A 423 -20.18 45.90 -10.46
N GLY A 424 -20.93 45.85 -11.55
CA GLY A 424 -21.24 47.01 -12.40
C GLY A 424 -20.21 47.34 -13.50
N THR A 425 -19.09 46.63 -13.64
CA THR A 425 -18.12 46.84 -14.73
C THR A 425 -18.13 45.64 -15.68
N VAL A 426 -18.72 45.79 -16.86
CA VAL A 426 -18.85 44.73 -17.87
C VAL A 426 -18.27 45.16 -19.21
N ILE A 427 -17.66 44.22 -19.93
CA ILE A 427 -17.40 44.39 -21.37
C ILE A 427 -18.75 44.34 -22.08
N LYS A 428 -19.07 45.41 -22.82
CA LYS A 428 -20.30 45.49 -23.61
C LYS A 428 -20.00 45.05 -25.03
N PHE A 429 -20.80 44.10 -25.52
CA PHE A 429 -20.81 43.72 -26.93
C PHE A 429 -22.00 44.38 -27.60
N GLU A 430 -21.72 45.26 -28.56
CA GLU A 430 -22.72 45.91 -29.41
C GLU A 430 -22.71 45.28 -30.79
N ASP A 431 -23.89 44.95 -31.29
CA ASP A 431 -24.08 44.43 -32.64
C ASP A 431 -24.15 45.59 -33.64
N LEU A 432 -23.23 45.61 -34.61
CA LEU A 432 -23.13 46.69 -35.60
C LEU A 432 -23.82 46.36 -36.93
N GLU A 433 -24.58 45.27 -37.04
CA GLU A 433 -25.23 44.81 -38.29
C GLU A 433 -25.89 45.92 -39.12
N ASN A 434 -26.57 46.85 -38.44
CA ASN A 434 -27.38 47.90 -39.04
C ASN A 434 -26.73 49.30 -38.92
N SER A 435 -25.44 49.36 -38.59
CA SER A 435 -24.69 50.61 -38.44
C SER A 435 -24.23 51.14 -39.80
N ASP A 436 -24.21 52.47 -39.95
CA ASP A 436 -23.69 53.12 -41.15
C ASP A 436 -22.21 52.73 -41.38
N GLY A 437 -21.88 52.29 -42.60
CA GLY A 437 -20.52 51.94 -43.00
C GLY A 437 -20.07 50.52 -42.62
N VAL A 438 -20.93 49.69 -42.02
CA VAL A 438 -20.58 48.32 -41.63
C VAL A 438 -20.13 47.44 -42.81
N ASP A 439 -20.68 47.68 -44.01
CA ASP A 439 -20.30 46.97 -45.24
C ASP A 439 -18.81 47.14 -45.59
N GLU A 440 -18.16 48.23 -45.14
CA GLU A 440 -16.75 48.52 -45.44
C GLU A 440 -15.78 47.53 -44.77
N TYR A 441 -16.23 46.81 -43.74
CA TYR A 441 -15.42 45.79 -43.06
C TYR A 441 -15.25 44.51 -43.87
N ASN A 442 -16.06 44.29 -44.92
CA ASN A 442 -16.06 43.09 -45.77
C ASN A 442 -16.18 41.78 -44.96
N VAL A 443 -17.21 41.71 -44.12
CA VAL A 443 -17.52 40.57 -43.25
C VAL A 443 -18.83 39.94 -43.70
N THR A 444 -18.91 38.61 -43.71
CA THR A 444 -20.11 37.86 -44.10
C THR A 444 -21.33 38.33 -43.30
N ASP A 445 -22.43 38.61 -44.00
CA ASP A 445 -23.70 39.07 -43.43
C ASP A 445 -23.59 40.23 -42.42
N ASN A 446 -22.58 41.10 -42.61
CA ASN A 446 -22.27 42.21 -41.71
C ASN A 446 -22.21 41.77 -40.23
N ASN A 447 -21.65 40.59 -39.97
CA ASN A 447 -21.49 40.06 -38.61
C ASN A 447 -20.34 40.75 -37.86
N VAL A 448 -20.56 42.02 -37.56
CA VAL A 448 -19.59 42.92 -36.94
C VAL A 448 -20.06 43.28 -35.54
N TRP A 449 -19.19 43.07 -34.56
CA TRP A 449 -19.41 43.38 -33.16
C TRP A 449 -18.39 44.40 -32.68
N LYS A 450 -18.81 45.19 -31.70
CA LYS A 450 -17.92 46.11 -30.98
C LYS A 450 -17.89 45.72 -29.51
N ALA A 451 -16.71 45.37 -29.01
CA ALA A 451 -16.46 45.10 -27.61
C ALA A 451 -15.89 46.34 -26.94
N THR A 452 -16.68 46.99 -26.09
CA THR A 452 -16.24 48.14 -25.31
C THR A 452 -15.75 47.69 -23.94
N ILE A 453 -14.45 47.87 -23.70
CA ILE A 453 -13.76 47.52 -22.47
C ILE A 453 -13.53 48.79 -21.62
N PRO A 454 -14.07 48.88 -20.40
CA PRO A 454 -13.83 50.02 -19.53
C PRO A 454 -12.35 50.12 -19.13
N LYS A 455 -11.78 51.32 -19.18
CA LYS A 455 -10.38 51.56 -18.80
C LYS A 455 -10.10 51.27 -17.33
N SER A 456 -11.09 51.52 -16.46
CA SER A 456 -11.02 51.15 -15.04
C SER A 456 -10.86 49.64 -14.83
N LEU A 457 -11.42 48.81 -15.74
CA LEU A 457 -11.29 47.36 -15.72
C LEU A 457 -9.85 46.93 -16.01
N LEU A 458 -9.26 47.51 -17.05
CA LEU A 458 -7.86 47.23 -17.44
C LEU A 458 -6.88 47.66 -16.35
N LYS A 459 -7.10 48.82 -15.72
CA LYS A 459 -6.31 49.27 -14.56
C LYS A 459 -6.36 48.28 -13.40
N LYS A 460 -7.55 47.75 -13.09
CA LYS A 460 -7.68 46.72 -12.05
C LYS A 460 -6.98 45.41 -12.43
N PHE A 461 -6.93 45.04 -13.71
CA PHE A 461 -6.16 43.87 -14.14
C PHE A 461 -4.66 44.03 -13.90
N ASP A 462 -4.11 45.22 -14.13
CA ASP A 462 -2.72 45.54 -13.81
C ASP A 462 -2.46 45.53 -12.29
N GLU A 463 -3.44 45.95 -11.48
CA GLU A 463 -3.33 45.97 -10.01
C GLU A 463 -3.46 44.57 -9.35
N ILE A 464 -4.18 43.64 -9.99
CA ILE A 464 -4.49 42.30 -9.46
C ILE A 464 -3.49 41.24 -9.96
N GLY A 465 -2.72 41.52 -11.02
CA GLY A 465 -1.68 40.61 -11.50
C GLY A 465 -0.57 40.42 -10.46
N GLU A 466 -0.40 39.20 -9.94
CA GLU A 466 0.69 38.91 -9.00
C GLU A 466 2.07 39.06 -9.66
N PRO A 467 3.09 39.56 -8.92
CA PRO A 467 4.45 39.68 -9.43
C PRO A 467 5.01 38.31 -9.86
N GLY A 468 5.20 38.11 -11.17
CA GLY A 468 5.80 36.91 -11.75
C GLY A 468 4.88 36.04 -12.60
N HIS A 469 3.55 36.27 -12.60
CA HIS A 469 2.57 35.45 -13.33
C HIS A 469 1.96 36.11 -14.58
N GLY A 470 2.42 37.32 -14.92
CA GLY A 470 1.95 38.09 -16.09
C GLY A 470 0.64 38.85 -15.82
N PRO A 471 0.26 39.80 -16.70
CA PRO A 471 -1.01 40.52 -16.58
C PRO A 471 -2.18 39.55 -16.76
N GLY A 472 -3.29 39.77 -16.04
CA GLY A 472 -4.53 39.00 -16.25
C GLY A 472 -4.99 39.09 -17.70
N LYS A 473 -5.45 37.97 -18.28
CA LYS A 473 -5.86 37.90 -19.69
C LYS A 473 -7.38 37.99 -19.82
N ILE A 474 -7.80 38.77 -20.81
CA ILE A 474 -9.19 38.80 -21.27
C ILE A 474 -9.30 37.75 -22.38
N ILE A 475 -10.26 36.84 -22.25
CA ILE A 475 -10.45 35.76 -23.22
C ILE A 475 -11.74 35.99 -23.96
N PHE A 476 -11.66 36.15 -25.27
CA PHE A 476 -12.84 36.22 -26.12
C PHE A 476 -13.09 34.85 -26.75
N GLU A 477 -14.31 34.36 -26.57
CA GLU A 477 -14.78 33.14 -27.20
C GLU A 477 -15.91 33.47 -28.16
N PRO A 478 -15.88 32.92 -29.38
CA PRO A 478 -17.01 33.00 -30.28
C PRO A 478 -18.13 32.09 -29.77
N VAL A 479 -19.35 32.62 -29.75
CA VAL A 479 -20.57 31.90 -29.37
C VAL A 479 -21.35 31.67 -30.66
N GLU A 480 -21.91 30.47 -30.83
CA GLU A 480 -22.59 30.05 -32.07
C GLU A 480 -21.67 29.97 -33.31
N ALA A 481 -20.34 29.98 -33.14
CA ALA A 481 -19.42 29.55 -34.19
C ALA A 481 -19.46 28.02 -34.35
N ALA A 482 -19.23 27.52 -35.56
CA ALA A 482 -19.05 26.08 -35.77
C ALA A 482 -17.74 25.59 -35.14
N THR A 483 -17.64 24.28 -34.87
CA THR A 483 -16.44 23.68 -34.24
C THR A 483 -15.14 23.96 -35.01
N ASP A 484 -15.20 24.02 -36.33
CA ASP A 484 -14.08 24.28 -37.24
C ASP A 484 -13.77 25.77 -37.46
N GLN A 485 -14.50 26.65 -36.78
CA GLN A 485 -14.34 28.10 -36.89
C GLN A 485 -13.59 28.64 -35.68
N GLU A 486 -12.37 29.14 -35.90
CA GLU A 486 -11.52 29.65 -34.83
C GLU A 486 -11.50 31.18 -34.81
N ILE A 487 -11.42 31.72 -33.59
CA ILE A 487 -11.15 33.15 -33.37
C ILE A 487 -9.64 33.41 -33.41
N THR A 488 -9.21 34.39 -34.19
CA THR A 488 -7.82 34.82 -34.28
C THR A 488 -7.71 36.34 -34.29
N GLU A 489 -6.51 36.87 -34.11
CA GLU A 489 -6.23 38.25 -34.48
C GLU A 489 -6.44 38.44 -35.98
N LYS A 490 -7.01 39.59 -36.37
CA LYS A 490 -7.02 39.98 -37.78
C LYS A 490 -5.62 40.38 -38.25
N ALA A 491 -4.90 41.10 -37.40
CA ALA A 491 -3.52 41.50 -37.56
C ALA A 491 -2.89 41.70 -36.17
N SER A 492 -1.60 41.37 -36.03
CA SER A 492 -0.88 41.62 -34.78
C SER A 492 -0.81 43.11 -34.48
N HIS A 493 -0.91 43.47 -33.20
CA HIS A 493 -0.97 44.85 -32.74
C HIS A 493 0.19 45.18 -31.79
N ALA A 494 0.85 46.32 -32.00
CA ALA A 494 1.94 46.74 -31.14
C ALA A 494 1.41 47.11 -29.74
N GLY A 495 1.85 46.39 -28.71
CA GLY A 495 1.43 46.62 -27.32
C GLY A 495 0.20 45.80 -26.89
N ILE A 496 -0.23 44.83 -27.68
CA ILE A 496 -1.18 43.79 -27.23
C ILE A 496 -0.51 42.44 -27.47
N SER A 497 -0.42 41.63 -26.42
CA SER A 497 0.00 40.24 -26.51
C SER A 497 -1.23 39.35 -26.53
N SER A 498 -1.27 38.38 -27.45
CA SER A 498 -2.35 37.40 -27.52
C SER A 498 -1.85 35.97 -27.69
N GLU A 499 -2.67 35.02 -27.25
CA GLU A 499 -2.42 33.60 -27.42
C GLU A 499 -3.74 32.84 -27.59
N LYS A 500 -3.69 31.73 -28.33
CA LYS A 500 -4.81 30.78 -28.37
C LYS A 500 -4.96 30.15 -26.99
N MET A 501 -6.17 30.17 -26.47
CA MET A 501 -6.55 29.56 -25.20
C MET A 501 -7.46 28.36 -25.48
N SER A 502 -6.92 27.15 -25.34
CA SER A 502 -7.68 25.90 -25.35
C SER A 502 -7.45 25.12 -24.05
N GLY A 503 -8.43 24.35 -23.59
CA GLY A 503 -8.30 23.47 -22.43
C GLY A 503 -9.53 23.39 -21.54
N GLN A 504 -9.41 22.72 -20.39
CA GLN A 504 -10.45 22.69 -19.36
C GLN A 504 -10.12 23.65 -18.22
N ALA A 505 -11.16 24.24 -17.66
CA ALA A 505 -11.04 24.97 -16.42
C ALA A 505 -12.33 25.01 -15.60
N TRP A 506 -12.17 25.22 -14.30
CA TRP A 506 -13.32 25.34 -13.42
C TRP A 506 -14.06 26.65 -13.66
N SER A 507 -15.31 26.55 -14.11
CA SER A 507 -16.25 27.66 -14.12
C SER A 507 -17.02 27.67 -12.80
N GLN A 508 -16.85 28.70 -11.96
CA GLN A 508 -17.70 28.82 -10.77
C GLN A 508 -19.16 29.16 -11.12
N ASP A 509 -19.42 29.69 -12.33
CA ASP A 509 -20.78 30.03 -12.76
C ASP A 509 -21.55 28.77 -13.14
N ALA A 510 -20.93 27.90 -13.95
CA ALA A 510 -21.49 26.62 -14.31
C ALA A 510 -21.35 25.57 -13.19
N ARG A 511 -20.53 25.85 -12.17
CA ARG A 511 -20.14 24.94 -11.08
C ARG A 511 -19.66 23.57 -11.59
N LYS A 512 -18.96 23.58 -12.72
CA LYS A 512 -18.38 22.41 -13.37
C LYS A 512 -17.12 22.82 -14.14
N LEU A 513 -16.30 21.84 -14.50
CA LEU A 513 -15.28 22.02 -15.51
C LEU A 513 -15.96 22.35 -16.84
N VAL A 514 -15.47 23.39 -17.49
CA VAL A 514 -15.88 23.78 -18.84
C VAL A 514 -14.65 23.84 -19.72
N ARG A 515 -14.82 23.49 -20.99
CA ARG A 515 -13.78 23.73 -21.97
C ARG A 515 -13.76 25.21 -22.36
N ILE A 516 -12.55 25.72 -22.58
CA ILE A 516 -12.27 27.02 -23.15
C ILE A 516 -11.75 26.79 -24.56
N ASN A 517 -12.24 27.56 -25.51
CA ASN A 517 -11.72 27.65 -26.86
C ASN A 517 -11.88 29.08 -27.37
N GLY A 518 -10.83 29.88 -27.20
CA GLY A 518 -10.85 31.30 -27.55
C GLY A 518 -9.47 31.89 -27.73
N ILE A 519 -9.42 33.22 -27.82
CA ILE A 519 -8.17 33.97 -27.85
C ILE A 519 -8.05 34.81 -26.58
N GLY A 520 -6.98 34.57 -25.82
CA GLY A 520 -6.61 35.36 -24.66
C GLY A 520 -5.71 36.50 -25.09
N PHE A 521 -6.01 37.72 -24.65
CA PHE A 521 -5.15 38.88 -24.92
C PHE A 521 -5.01 39.79 -23.69
N CYS A 522 -3.91 40.52 -23.66
CA CYS A 522 -3.60 41.52 -22.64
C CYS A 522 -2.89 42.74 -23.26
N PHE A 523 -3.05 43.89 -22.61
CA PHE A 523 -2.39 45.13 -23.00
C PHE A 523 -1.02 45.23 -22.32
N ASP A 524 0.06 45.35 -23.10
CA ASP A 524 1.43 45.37 -22.59
C ASP A 524 1.75 46.70 -21.89
N ASN A 525 2.29 46.67 -20.66
CA ASN A 525 2.87 47.83 -19.96
C ASN A 525 1.97 49.09 -19.99
N THR A 526 0.68 48.97 -19.65
CA THR A 526 -0.32 50.06 -19.70
C THR A 526 -0.59 50.64 -21.10
N SER A 527 -0.31 49.90 -22.18
CA SER A 527 -0.55 50.37 -23.57
C SER A 527 -1.99 50.82 -23.84
N TYR A 528 -2.96 50.34 -23.06
CA TYR A 528 -4.36 50.79 -23.07
C TYR A 528 -4.53 52.30 -22.77
N GLU A 529 -3.53 52.97 -22.18
CA GLU A 529 -3.56 54.41 -21.93
C GLU A 529 -3.46 55.24 -23.23
N THR A 530 -2.76 54.71 -24.23
CA THR A 530 -2.51 55.36 -25.54
C THR A 530 -3.06 54.55 -26.71
N TYR A 531 -3.92 53.58 -26.43
CA TYR A 531 -4.46 52.65 -27.42
C TYR A 531 -5.40 53.35 -28.41
N ALA A 532 -5.26 53.03 -29.70
CA ALA A 532 -5.94 53.71 -30.80
C ALA A 532 -7.28 53.08 -31.21
N ASN A 533 -7.76 52.06 -30.49
CA ASN A 533 -9.02 51.35 -30.78
C ASN A 533 -9.05 50.67 -32.16
N ASP A 534 -7.91 50.14 -32.61
CA ASP A 534 -7.69 49.52 -33.91
C ASP A 534 -7.35 48.01 -33.84
N TYR A 535 -7.56 47.38 -32.68
CA TYR A 535 -7.40 45.94 -32.50
C TYR A 535 -8.67 45.22 -32.91
N GLN A 536 -8.52 44.19 -33.75
CA GLN A 536 -9.64 43.45 -34.33
C GLN A 536 -9.39 41.96 -34.19
N LEU A 537 -10.41 41.26 -33.71
CA LEU A 537 -10.49 39.81 -33.71
C LEU A 537 -11.43 39.35 -34.81
N VAL A 538 -11.13 38.22 -35.42
CA VAL A 538 -11.94 37.65 -36.50
C VAL A 538 -12.21 36.18 -36.23
N VAL A 539 -13.40 35.73 -36.61
CA VAL A 539 -13.71 34.31 -36.74
C VAL A 539 -13.69 33.98 -38.23
N LYS A 540 -12.88 33.00 -38.60
CA LYS A 540 -12.69 32.64 -40.01
C LYS A 540 -13.40 31.33 -40.34
N GLY A 541 -13.94 31.27 -41.56
CA GLY A 541 -14.51 30.06 -42.17
C GLY A 541 -13.54 29.37 -43.12
N GLU A 542 -14.04 28.37 -43.84
CA GLU A 542 -13.29 27.73 -44.93
C GLU A 542 -12.82 28.76 -45.96
N GLY A 543 -11.54 28.73 -46.33
CA GLY A 543 -10.99 29.62 -47.37
C GLY A 543 -10.64 31.04 -46.92
N GLU A 544 -10.42 31.26 -45.61
CA GLU A 544 -10.04 32.56 -45.00
C GLU A 544 -11.13 33.65 -45.06
N GLU A 545 -12.38 33.29 -45.36
CA GLU A 545 -13.53 34.19 -45.26
C GLU A 545 -13.72 34.65 -43.81
N ILE A 546 -13.98 35.96 -43.61
CA ILE A 546 -14.24 36.52 -42.28
C ILE A 546 -15.74 36.41 -41.99
N LEU A 547 -16.11 35.42 -41.18
CA LEU A 547 -17.49 35.13 -40.79
C LEU A 547 -18.00 36.03 -39.66
N ALA A 548 -17.10 36.52 -38.82
CA ALA A 548 -17.40 37.51 -37.81
C ALA A 548 -16.18 38.36 -37.49
N LEU A 549 -16.41 39.62 -37.11
CA LEU A 549 -15.36 40.55 -36.71
C LEU A 549 -15.75 41.22 -35.40
N CYS A 550 -14.86 41.22 -34.42
CA CYS A 550 -15.01 41.95 -33.17
C CYS A 550 -13.97 43.07 -33.10
N ILE A 551 -14.44 44.31 -33.08
CA ILE A 551 -13.62 45.51 -32.86
C ILE A 551 -13.47 45.68 -31.35
N VAL A 552 -12.24 45.75 -30.86
CA VAL A 552 -11.98 45.98 -29.44
C VAL A 552 -11.75 47.47 -29.22
N GLU A 553 -12.53 48.08 -28.34
CA GLU A 553 -12.37 49.49 -27.96
C GLU A 553 -12.15 49.61 -26.47
N VAL A 554 -11.24 50.51 -26.07
CA VAL A 554 -11.09 50.92 -24.68
C VAL A 554 -11.84 52.23 -24.47
N PHE A 555 -12.77 52.23 -23.53
CA PHE A 555 -13.54 53.41 -23.14
C PHE A 555 -13.02 53.96 -21.82
N ASP A 556 -12.68 55.25 -21.78
CA ASP A 556 -12.23 55.91 -20.55
C ASP A 556 -13.43 56.28 -19.65
N ASP A 557 -13.86 55.33 -18.83
CA ASP A 557 -14.87 55.50 -17.79
C ASP A 557 -14.35 56.25 -16.55
N THR A 558 -13.06 56.58 -16.50
CA THR A 558 -12.46 57.31 -15.37
C THR A 558 -12.64 58.83 -15.46
N GLN A 559 -13.03 59.36 -16.63
CA GLN A 559 -13.26 60.79 -16.86
C GLN A 559 -14.73 61.21 -16.87
N SER A 560 -15.67 60.25 -16.91
CA SER A 560 -17.11 60.53 -17.00
C SER A 560 -17.81 60.14 -15.69
N GLN A 561 -18.55 61.05 -15.06
CA GLN A 561 -19.48 60.74 -13.95
C GLN A 561 -20.76 60.00 -14.43
N THR A 562 -20.74 59.44 -15.64
CA THR A 562 -21.82 58.61 -16.15
C THR A 562 -21.51 57.18 -15.75
N THR A 563 -22.31 56.63 -14.85
CA THR A 563 -22.35 55.20 -14.56
C THR A 563 -22.53 54.42 -15.86
N PHE A 564 -21.70 53.39 -16.05
CA PHE A 564 -21.72 52.48 -17.18
C PHE A 564 -22.98 51.60 -17.18
#